data_AF-A0A4R2NQH0-F1
#
_entry.id   AF-A0A4R2NQH0-F1
#
_cell.length_a   1.000
_cell.length_b   1.000
_cell.length_c   1.000
_cell.angle_alpha   90.00
_cell.angle_beta   90.00
_cell.angle_gamma   90.00
#
_symmetry.space_group_name_H-M   'P 1'
#
loop_
_entity.id
_entity.type
_entity.pdbx_description
1 polymer ?
#
loop_
_entity_poly.entity_id
_entity_poly.type
_entity_poly.pdbx_seq_one_letter_code
_entity_poly.pdbx_strand_id
1 'polypeptide(L)'
;MRNKLLILSCFLSISFWAQNTYVPDDNFEQALIDLGYDNVLDDYVLTSNITNVTSLQISNKGIQDLTGIESFTSLQQLFYIIMY
;
A
#
# COMPACT_ATOMS: atom_id res chain seq x y z
N MET A 1 -55.53 -1.61 8.05
CA MET A 1 -54.76 -2.76 8.55
C MET A 1 -53.33 -2.63 8.07
N ARG A 2 -52.42 -2.65 9.04
CA ARG A 2 -50.95 -2.77 8.97
C ARG A 2 -50.50 -3.63 7.78
N ASN A 3 -49.59 -3.11 6.95
CA ASN A 3 -48.51 -3.86 6.32
C ASN A 3 -47.37 -2.89 6.00
N LYS A 4 -46.50 -2.76 7.00
CA LYS A 4 -45.16 -2.20 6.88
C LYS A 4 -44.33 -3.22 6.10
N LEU A 5 -43.87 -2.88 4.90
CA LEU A 5 -42.66 -3.48 4.34
C LEU A 5 -41.70 -2.32 4.14
N LEU A 6 -40.97 -1.99 5.22
CA LEU A 6 -39.74 -1.23 5.11
C LEU A 6 -38.79 -2.13 4.31
N ILE A 7 -38.65 -1.87 3.01
CA ILE A 7 -37.53 -2.38 2.24
C ILE A 7 -36.33 -1.57 2.74
N LEU A 8 -35.74 -2.00 3.86
CA LEU A 8 -34.44 -1.53 4.30
C LEU A 8 -33.39 -2.25 3.44
N SER A 9 -33.33 -1.88 2.17
CA SER A 9 -32.16 -2.18 1.35
C SER A 9 -31.04 -1.23 1.79
N CYS A 10 -30.47 -1.49 2.97
CA CYS A 10 -29.14 -0.99 3.27
C CYS A 10 -28.19 -1.97 2.57
N PHE A 11 -28.08 -1.86 1.24
CA PHE A 11 -26.90 -2.40 0.58
C PHE A 11 -25.76 -1.55 1.13
N LEU A 12 -25.03 -2.12 2.08
CA LEU A 12 -23.74 -1.63 2.51
C LEU A 12 -22.96 -1.43 1.21
N SER A 13 -22.78 -0.19 0.79
CA SER A 13 -21.85 0.13 -0.28
C SER A 13 -20.47 -0.20 0.28
N ILE A 14 -20.05 -1.46 0.15
CA ILE A 14 -18.67 -1.84 0.38
C ILE A 14 -17.94 -1.26 -0.81
N SER A 15 -17.61 0.03 -0.72
CA SER A 15 -16.74 0.66 -1.68
C SER A 15 -15.36 0.08 -1.45
N PHE A 16 -15.05 -1.00 -2.17
CA PHE A 16 -13.67 -1.42 -2.43
C PHE A 16 -13.07 -0.37 -3.37
N TRP A 17 -12.80 0.81 -2.82
CA TRP A 17 -11.83 1.69 -3.46
C TRP A 17 -10.51 0.94 -3.43
N ALA A 18 -9.82 0.87 -4.57
CA ALA A 18 -8.42 0.50 -4.56
C ALA A 18 -7.74 1.46 -3.58
N GLN A 19 -7.29 0.93 -2.44
CA GLN A 19 -6.55 1.73 -1.49
C GLN A 19 -5.17 1.94 -2.10
N ASN A 20 -4.78 3.20 -2.20
CA ASN A 20 -3.41 3.58 -2.49
C ASN A 20 -2.72 3.86 -1.16
N THR A 21 -1.48 3.43 -1.06
CA THR A 21 -0.57 3.76 0.01
C THR A 21 0.27 4.94 -0.42
N TYR A 22 0.30 5.98 0.40
CA TYR A 22 1.10 7.18 0.15
C TYR A 22 2.59 6.88 0.45
N VAL A 23 3.47 7.15 -0.51
CA VAL A 23 4.91 6.86 -0.47
C VAL A 23 5.67 8.10 -0.97
N PRO A 24 5.90 9.12 -0.13
CA PRO A 24 6.42 10.43 -0.55
C PRO A 24 7.93 10.51 -0.82
N ASP A 25 8.68 9.43 -0.57
CA ASP A 25 10.12 9.40 -0.86
C ASP A 25 10.32 8.75 -2.23
N ASP A 26 10.72 9.54 -3.23
CA ASP A 26 10.96 9.07 -4.60
C ASP A 26 11.91 7.86 -4.65
N ASN A 27 12.91 7.79 -3.76
CA ASN A 27 13.83 6.65 -3.76
C ASN A 27 13.17 5.39 -3.19
N PHE A 28 12.23 5.54 -2.25
CA PHE A 28 11.45 4.42 -1.75
C PHE A 28 10.46 3.93 -2.81
N GLU A 29 9.70 4.84 -3.43
CA GLU A 29 8.76 4.48 -4.51
C GLU A 29 9.50 3.87 -5.70
N GLN A 30 10.62 4.45 -6.13
CA GLN A 30 11.45 3.87 -7.20
C GLN A 30 11.96 2.47 -6.84
N ALA A 31 12.29 2.20 -5.58
CA ALA A 31 12.65 0.86 -5.14
C ALA A 31 11.49 -0.14 -5.32
N LEU A 32 10.26 0.30 -5.07
CA LEU A 32 9.06 -0.52 -5.25
C LEU A 32 8.76 -0.75 -6.75
N ILE A 33 8.99 0.25 -7.60
CA ILE A 33 8.92 0.10 -9.06
C ILE A 33 9.97 -0.91 -9.55
N ASP A 34 11.22 -0.79 -9.11
CA ASP A 34 12.31 -1.71 -9.49
C ASP A 34 11.99 -3.17 -9.11
N LEU A 35 11.28 -3.37 -7.98
CA LEU A 35 10.85 -4.67 -7.49
C LEU A 35 9.56 -5.17 -8.14
N GLY A 36 8.90 -4.34 -8.96
CA GLY A 36 7.68 -4.68 -9.71
C GLY A 36 6.39 -4.55 -8.91
N TYR A 37 6.39 -3.79 -7.80
CA TYR A 37 5.19 -3.50 -7.01
C TYR A 37 4.43 -2.26 -7.48
N ASP A 38 5.09 -1.41 -8.26
CA ASP A 38 4.48 -0.22 -8.86
C ASP A 38 5.06 0.07 -10.26
N ASN A 39 4.53 1.09 -10.95
CA ASN A 39 4.83 1.39 -12.34
C ASN A 39 5.11 2.88 -12.63
N VAL A 40 4.79 3.80 -11.72
CA VAL A 40 4.88 5.25 -11.94
C VAL A 40 5.35 5.93 -10.66
N LEU A 41 6.25 6.91 -10.77
CA LEU A 41 6.56 7.81 -9.65
C LEU A 41 5.43 8.84 -9.50
N ASP A 42 4.47 8.58 -8.63
CA ASP A 42 3.34 9.48 -8.38
C ASP A 42 2.96 9.64 -6.90
N ASP A 43 3.88 9.31 -5.98
CA ASP A 43 3.71 9.29 -4.52
C ASP A 43 2.73 8.22 -4.02
N TYR A 44 2.33 7.26 -4.85
CA TYR A 44 1.32 6.27 -4.51
C TYR A 44 1.60 4.88 -5.07
N VAL A 45 1.46 3.87 -4.21
CA VAL A 45 1.47 2.47 -4.61
C VAL A 45 0.13 1.82 -4.31
N LEU A 46 -0.37 0.98 -5.22
CA LEU A 46 -1.56 0.16 -4.96
C LEU A 46 -1.33 -0.72 -3.73
N THR A 47 -2.09 -0.51 -2.65
CA THR A 47 -1.93 -1.25 -1.39
C THR A 47 -2.03 -2.76 -1.60
N SER A 48 -2.86 -3.22 -2.54
CA SER A 48 -2.98 -4.64 -2.89
C SER A 48 -1.69 -5.28 -3.42
N ASN A 49 -0.79 -4.50 -4.01
CA ASN A 49 0.48 -5.00 -4.56
C ASN A 49 1.51 -5.27 -3.45
N ILE A 50 1.38 -4.59 -2.31
CA ILE A 50 2.38 -4.60 -1.23
C ILE A 50 1.93 -5.36 0.04
N THR A 51 0.63 -5.57 0.26
CA THR A 51 0.10 -6.19 1.50
C THR A 51 0.58 -7.63 1.74
N ASN A 52 0.87 -8.38 0.67
CA ASN A 52 1.33 -9.78 0.73
C ASN A 52 2.85 -9.94 0.68
N VAL A 53 3.61 -8.84 0.60
CA VAL A 53 5.07 -8.87 0.56
C VAL A 53 5.60 -9.29 1.93
N THR A 54 6.30 -10.41 1.99
CA THR A 54 6.87 -10.96 3.24
C THR A 54 8.31 -10.56 3.48
N SER A 55 9.03 -10.19 2.43
CA SER A 55 10.42 -9.76 2.48
C SER A 55 10.65 -8.58 1.54
N LEU A 56 11.29 -7.53 2.04
CA LEU A 56 11.59 -6.32 1.28
C LEU A 56 13.08 -5.99 1.39
N GLN A 57 13.76 -5.88 0.24
CA GLN A 57 15.18 -5.58 0.15
C GLN A 57 15.41 -4.25 -0.56
N ILE A 58 15.71 -3.21 0.24
CA ILE A 58 15.80 -1.81 -0.20
C ILE A 58 17.07 -1.10 0.32
N SER A 59 18.08 -1.87 0.75
CA SER A 59 19.38 -1.34 1.17
C SER A 59 20.08 -0.54 0.07
N ASN A 60 20.82 0.50 0.48
CA ASN A 60 21.69 1.31 -0.39
C ASN A 60 20.96 2.05 -1.52
N LYS A 61 19.68 2.38 -1.33
CA LYS A 61 18.87 3.12 -2.32
C LYS A 61 18.73 4.62 -2.03
N GLY A 62 19.39 5.15 -1.00
CA GLY A 62 19.31 6.58 -0.65
C GLY A 62 17.93 7.01 -0.11
N ILE A 63 17.14 6.05 0.37
CA ILE A 63 15.84 6.28 0.99
C ILE A 63 16.04 7.02 2.31
N GLN A 64 15.30 8.11 2.50
CA GLN A 64 15.37 8.96 3.70
C GLN A 64 14.10 8.86 4.54
N ASP A 65 12.96 8.57 3.92
CA ASP A 65 11.67 8.37 4.56
C ASP A 65 11.03 7.05 4.11
N LEU A 66 10.52 6.28 5.08
CA LEU A 66 9.84 5.00 4.87
C LEU A 66 8.32 5.12 5.03
N THR A 67 7.76 6.33 5.03
CA THR A 67 6.31 6.55 5.02
C THR A 67 5.64 5.67 3.96
N GLY A 68 4.59 4.95 4.36
CA GLY A 68 3.90 3.95 3.53
C GLY A 68 4.29 2.51 3.84
N ILE A 69 5.43 2.27 4.50
CA ILE A 69 5.88 0.92 4.89
C ILE A 69 4.87 0.20 5.81
N GLU A 70 4.07 0.94 6.57
CA GLU A 70 3.02 0.41 7.45
C GLU A 70 1.94 -0.36 6.71
N SER A 71 1.80 -0.15 5.39
CA SER A 71 0.87 -0.87 4.54
C SER A 71 1.34 -2.28 4.13
N PHE A 72 2.60 -2.63 4.42
CA PHE A 72 3.16 -3.97 4.15
C PHE A 72 2.76 -4.95 5.27
N THR A 73 1.47 -5.28 5.35
CA THR A 73 0.89 -6.03 6.49
C THR A 73 1.44 -7.44 6.70
N SER A 74 2.01 -8.06 5.67
CA SER A 74 2.63 -9.39 5.74
C SER A 74 4.15 -9.36 5.91
N LEU A 75 4.77 -8.18 6.02
CA LEU A 75 6.22 -8.03 6.05
C LEU A 75 6.81 -8.66 7.32
N GLN A 76 7.73 -9.60 7.12
CA GLN A 76 8.44 -10.28 8.19
C GLN A 76 9.92 -9.89 8.23
N GLN A 77 10.48 -9.55 7.06
CA GLN A 77 11.90 -9.23 6.91
C GLN A 77 12.08 -7.96 6.10
N LEU A 78 12.73 -6.96 6.71
CA LEU A 78 13.14 -5.73 6.06
C LEU A 78 14.66 -5.65 6.03
N PHE A 79 15.25 -5.64 4.84
CA PHE A 79 16.67 -5.38 4.64
C PHE A 79 16.85 -3.93 4.20
N TYR A 80 17.21 -3.09 5.17
CA TYR A 80 17.43 -1.66 5.00
C TYR A 80 18.75 -1.27 5.66
N ILE A 81 19.65 -0.68 4.87
CA ILE A 81 20.91 -0.11 5.35
C ILE A 81 21.22 1.16 4.55
N ILE A 82 21.62 2.19 5.27
CA ILE A 82 22.13 3.45 4.69
C ILE A 82 23.65 3.32 4.66
N MET A 83 24.24 3.32 3.47
CA MET A 83 25.69 3.52 3.32
C MET A 83 25.97 5.02 3.30
N TYR A 84 26.73 5.47 4.29
CA TYR A 84 27.23 6.84 4.42
C TYR A 84 28.42 7.10 3.49
#